data_AF-A0A970GB90-F1
#
_entry.id   AF-A0A970GB90-F1
#
_cell.length_a   1.000
_cell.length_b   1.000
_cell.length_c   1.000
_cell.angle_alpha   90.00
_cell.angle_beta   90.00
_cell.angle_gamma   90.00
#
_symmetry.space_group_name_H-M   'P 1'
#
loop_
_entity.id
_entity.type
_entity.pdbx_description
1 polymer ?
#
loop_
_entity_poly.entity_id
_entity_poly.type
_entity_poly.pdbx_seq_one_letter_code
_entity_poly.pdbx_strand_id
1 'polypeptide(L)'
;MGGTYFLVSKMMAPLLPEKPAEKLDVSTGNLVSIGEFTTNINDMGSIRYLKFEIFVEVSKENKKNQEIITEAMPIIKDCILSIVSSKTVADLDVRNRDNLKTEIKNQLNKEIGSDVINNVYFTSFIMQ
;
A
#
# COMPACT_ATOMS: atom_id res chain seq x y z
N MET A 1 33.32 30.23 -13.45
CA MET A 1 33.49 29.54 -12.16
C MET A 1 32.44 28.44 -12.02
N GLY A 2 32.51 27.37 -12.82
CA GLY A 2 31.44 26.35 -12.84
C GLY A 2 31.89 24.96 -13.29
N GLY A 3 32.94 24.87 -14.11
CA GLY A 3 33.51 23.59 -14.55
C GLY A 3 34.27 22.82 -13.46
N THR A 4 34.86 23.52 -12.48
CA THR A 4 35.64 22.89 -11.40
C THR A 4 34.75 22.20 -10.36
N TYR A 5 33.58 22.78 -10.05
CA TYR A 5 32.65 22.22 -9.07
C TYR A 5 32.04 20.89 -9.53
N PHE A 6 31.78 20.76 -10.84
CA PHE A 6 31.17 19.56 -11.41
C PHE A 6 32.13 18.36 -11.44
N LEU A 7 33.42 18.61 -11.65
CA LEU A 7 34.45 17.56 -11.63
C LEU A 7 34.72 17.07 -10.21
N VAL A 8 34.79 17.98 -9.24
CA VAL A 8 34.97 17.61 -7.82
C VAL A 8 33.76 16.82 -7.31
N SER A 9 32.54 17.22 -7.66
CA SER A 9 31.32 16.49 -7.26
C SER A 9 31.26 15.05 -7.81
N LYS A 10 31.61 14.84 -9.09
CA LYS A 10 31.64 13.48 -9.67
C LYS A 10 32.74 12.60 -9.09
N MET A 11 33.89 13.17 -8.72
CA MET A 11 34.97 12.41 -8.08
C MET A 11 34.67 12.07 -6.62
N MET A 12 33.88 12.91 -5.93
CA MET A 12 33.51 12.68 -4.53
C MET A 12 32.22 11.84 -4.38
N ALA A 13 31.38 11.72 -5.42
CA ALA A 13 30.17 10.90 -5.41
C ALA A 13 30.36 9.45 -4.91
N PRO A 14 31.41 8.69 -5.31
CA PRO A 14 31.65 7.34 -4.80
C PRO A 14 32.31 7.30 -3.40
N LEU A 15 32.71 8.44 -2.84
CA LEU A 15 33.36 8.57 -1.52
C LEU A 15 32.43 9.19 -0.46
N LEU A 16 31.24 9.64 -0.87
CA LEU A 16 30.21 10.05 0.08
C LEU A 16 29.66 8.78 0.73
N PRO A 17 29.73 8.65 2.08
CA PRO A 17 29.03 7.56 2.73
C PRO A 17 27.57 7.64 2.33
N GLU A 18 26.98 6.52 1.88
CA GLU A 18 25.53 6.46 1.63
C GLU A 18 24.86 6.96 2.91
N LYS A 19 24.26 8.16 2.85
CA LYS A 19 23.53 8.72 3.99
C LYS A 19 22.47 7.66 4.31
N PRO A 20 22.55 6.96 5.46
CA PRO A 20 21.56 5.94 5.77
C PRO A 20 20.22 6.64 5.70
N ALA A 21 19.32 6.12 4.84
CA ALA A 21 17.99 6.65 4.67
C ALA A 21 17.42 6.85 6.06
N GLU A 22 17.26 8.13 6.42
CA GLU A 22 16.84 8.59 7.72
C GLU A 22 15.47 7.93 7.93
N LYS A 23 15.42 6.87 8.75
CA LYS A 23 14.17 6.20 9.09
C LYS A 23 13.32 7.27 9.74
N LEU A 24 12.41 7.84 8.96
CA LEU A 24 11.37 8.72 9.43
C LEU A 24 10.65 7.94 10.52
N ASP A 25 10.94 8.26 11.78
CA ASP A 25 10.16 7.78 12.91
C ASP A 25 8.86 8.59 12.91
N VAL A 26 8.03 8.30 11.90
CA VAL A 26 6.64 8.71 11.92
C VAL A 26 6.03 7.83 13.01
N SER A 27 5.43 8.43 14.03
CA SER A 27 4.70 7.73 15.09
C SER A 27 3.54 6.84 14.58
N THR A 28 3.32 6.81 13.26
CA THR A 28 2.50 5.89 12.49
C THR A 28 3.03 4.46 12.62
N GLY A 29 2.14 3.47 12.64
CA GLY A 29 2.46 2.05 12.78
C GLY A 29 3.39 1.49 11.71
N ASN A 30 3.67 0.20 11.80
CA ASN A 30 4.48 -0.53 10.83
C ASN A 30 3.70 -0.68 9.52
N LEU A 31 4.18 -0.08 8.44
CA LEU A 31 3.58 -0.21 7.10
C LEU A 31 4.10 -1.47 6.41
N VAL A 32 3.17 -2.32 5.97
CA VAL A 32 3.45 -3.53 5.20
C VAL A 32 2.89 -3.36 3.80
N SER A 33 3.74 -3.55 2.79
CA SER A 33 3.32 -3.55 1.39
C SER A 33 2.57 -4.85 1.09
N ILE A 34 1.34 -4.72 0.60
CA ILE A 34 0.60 -5.87 0.05
C ILE A 34 0.94 -6.02 -1.43
N GLY A 35 1.07 -4.90 -2.13
CA GLY A 35 1.56 -4.82 -3.51
C GLY A 35 0.56 -4.17 -4.46
N GLU A 36 0.82 -4.39 -5.76
CA GLU A 36 0.04 -3.86 -6.87
C GLU A 36 -0.97 -4.90 -7.39
N PHE A 37 -2.14 -4.42 -7.76
CA PHE A 37 -3.26 -5.20 -8.27
C PHE A 37 -3.73 -4.63 -9.61
N THR A 38 -4.18 -5.52 -10.49
CA THR A 38 -4.93 -5.17 -11.70
C THR A 38 -6.14 -6.09 -11.77
N THR A 39 -7.34 -5.53 -11.87
CA THR A 39 -8.58 -6.31 -11.89
C THR A 39 -9.66 -5.62 -12.72
N ASN A 40 -10.69 -6.39 -13.09
CA ASN A 40 -11.91 -5.86 -13.65
C ASN A 40 -12.84 -5.40 -12.52
N ILE A 41 -13.67 -4.40 -12.79
CA ILE A 41 -14.68 -3.92 -11.84
C ILE A 41 -16.09 -4.22 -12.35
N ASN A 42 -17.04 -4.32 -11.43
CA ASN A 42 -18.42 -4.65 -11.73
C ASN A 42 -19.17 -3.42 -12.25
N ASP A 43 -19.00 -3.13 -13.55
CA ASP A 43 -19.67 -2.01 -14.22
C ASP A 43 -20.72 -2.51 -15.23
N MET A 44 -21.94 -1.99 -15.09
CA MET A 44 -23.10 -2.35 -15.90
C MET A 44 -23.04 -1.60 -17.24
N GLY A 45 -22.20 -2.07 -18.16
CA GLY A 45 -22.19 -1.55 -19.54
C GLY A 45 -20.81 -1.41 -20.19
N SER A 46 -19.72 -1.54 -19.43
CA SER A 46 -18.37 -1.56 -19.99
C SER A 46 -17.40 -2.39 -19.15
N ILE A 47 -16.49 -3.11 -19.79
CA ILE A 47 -15.36 -3.72 -19.09
C ILE A 47 -14.36 -2.60 -18.82
N ARG A 48 -14.15 -2.30 -17.53
CA ARG A 48 -13.14 -1.34 -17.08
C ARG A 48 -12.07 -2.05 -16.26
N TYR A 49 -10.85 -1.56 -16.39
CA TYR A 49 -9.73 -2.08 -15.64
C TYR A 49 -9.40 -1.12 -14.50
N LEU A 50 -9.10 -1.69 -13.35
CA LEU A 50 -8.60 -0.94 -12.21
C LEU A 50 -7.20 -1.42 -11.88
N LYS A 51 -6.28 -0.46 -11.80
CA LYS A 51 -4.93 -0.64 -11.29
C LYS A 51 -4.78 0.09 -9.97
N PHE A 52 -4.36 -0.60 -8.91
CA PHE A 52 -4.14 0.03 -7.61
C PHE A 52 -2.99 -0.61 -6.84
N GLU A 53 -2.38 0.16 -5.95
CA GLU A 53 -1.33 -0.31 -5.04
C GLU A 53 -1.74 -0.01 -3.61
N ILE A 54 -1.54 -0.98 -2.71
CA ILE A 54 -2.07 -0.95 -1.35
C ILE A 54 -1.03 -1.35 -0.28
N PHE A 55 -1.08 -0.62 0.83
CA PHE A 55 -0.32 -0.87 2.05
C PHE A 55 -1.27 -1.01 3.23
N VAL A 56 -0.88 -1.80 4.23
CA VAL A 56 -1.60 -1.93 5.49
C VAL A 56 -0.71 -1.45 6.63
N GLU A 57 -1.28 -0.75 7.60
CA GLU A 57 -0.60 -0.39 8.84
C GLU A 57 -0.95 -1.38 9.94
N VAL A 58 0.07 -1.90 10.60
CA VAL A 58 -0.07 -2.71 11.82
C VAL A 58 0.57 -2.01 13.01
N SER A 59 0.07 -2.25 14.23
CA SER A 59 0.66 -1.66 15.43
C SER A 59 2.15 -1.99 15.57
N LYS A 60 2.96 -0.99 15.95
CA LYS A 60 4.41 -1.15 16.23
C LYS A 60 4.69 -2.00 17.47
N GLU A 61 3.73 -2.08 18.39
CA GLU A 61 3.92 -2.69 19.71
C GLU A 61 4.11 -4.20 19.65
N ASN A 62 3.62 -4.86 18.60
CA ASN A 62 3.72 -6.30 18.45
C ASN A 62 4.40 -6.68 17.13
N LYS A 63 5.70 -6.98 17.20
CA LYS A 63 6.47 -7.44 16.03
C LYS A 63 5.87 -8.67 15.34
N LYS A 64 5.13 -9.52 16.07
CA LYS A 64 4.46 -10.70 15.51
C LYS A 64 3.36 -10.34 14.51
N ASN A 65 2.81 -9.13 14.58
CA ASN A 65 1.76 -8.68 13.67
C ASN A 65 2.26 -8.64 12.22
N GLN A 66 3.51 -8.24 11.98
CA GLN A 66 4.08 -8.27 10.63
C GLN A 66 4.26 -9.70 10.10
N GLU A 67 4.65 -10.63 10.97
CA GLU A 67 4.80 -12.05 10.63
C GLU A 67 3.45 -12.65 10.24
N ILE A 68 2.39 -12.38 11.01
CA ILE A 68 1.02 -12.81 10.71
C ILE A 68 0.57 -12.33 9.33
N ILE A 69 0.79 -11.05 9.00
CA ILE A 69 0.45 -10.50 7.68
C ILE A 69 1.26 -11.18 6.57
N THR A 70 2.53 -11.48 6.82
CA THR A 70 3.41 -12.12 5.83
C THR A 70 3.00 -13.56 5.57
N GLU A 71 2.64 -14.32 6.60
CA GLU A 71 2.15 -15.70 6.49
C GLU A 71 0.76 -15.76 5.83
N ALA A 72 -0.13 -14.82 6.16
CA ALA A 72 -1.46 -14.72 5.59
C ALA A 72 -1.53 -13.96 4.25
N MET A 73 -0.38 -13.60 3.65
CA MET A 73 -0.32 -12.73 2.47
C MET A 73 -1.21 -13.21 1.31
N PRO A 74 -1.27 -14.52 0.95
CA PRO A 74 -2.18 -14.98 -0.10
C PRO A 74 -3.65 -14.73 0.22
N ILE A 75 -4.07 -14.94 1.48
CA ILE A 75 -5.44 -14.75 1.96
C ILE A 75 -5.80 -13.27 1.92
N ILE A 76 -4.88 -12.41 2.36
CA ILE A 76 -5.05 -10.95 2.34
C ILE A 76 -5.24 -10.44 0.91
N LYS A 77 -4.41 -10.90 -0.03
CA LYS A 77 -4.51 -10.53 -1.45
C LYS A 77 -5.83 -10.98 -2.07
N ASP A 78 -6.24 -12.21 -1.81
CA ASP A 78 -7.51 -12.75 -2.30
C ASP A 78 -8.71 -11.96 -1.77
N CYS A 79 -8.73 -11.68 -0.46
CA CYS A 79 -9.76 -10.85 0.17
C CYS A 79 -9.87 -9.46 -0.46
N ILE A 80 -8.73 -8.76 -0.65
CA ILE A 80 -8.71 -7.44 -1.27
C ILE A 80 -9.22 -7.50 -2.71
N LEU A 81 -8.76 -8.49 -3.49
CA LEU A 81 -9.16 -8.66 -4.87
C LEU A 81 -10.66 -8.94 -5.00
N SER A 82 -11.20 -9.78 -4.12
CA SER A 82 -12.64 -10.11 -4.06
C SER A 82 -13.49 -8.87 -3.74
N ILE A 83 -13.12 -8.10 -2.72
CA ILE A 83 -13.81 -6.86 -2.36
C ILE A 83 -13.79 -5.88 -3.53
N VAL A 84 -12.61 -5.59 -4.08
CA VAL A 84 -12.45 -4.53 -5.09
C VAL A 84 -13.11 -4.91 -6.42
N SER A 85 -13.02 -6.17 -6.84
CA SER A 85 -13.66 -6.63 -8.09
C SER A 85 -15.18 -6.61 -8.03
N SER A 86 -15.77 -6.72 -6.83
CA SER A 86 -17.22 -6.63 -6.64
C SER A 86 -17.77 -5.19 -6.73
N LYS A 87 -16.90 -4.17 -6.68
CA LYS A 87 -17.31 -2.75 -6.60
C LYS A 87 -17.71 -2.18 -7.95
N THR A 88 -18.66 -1.24 -7.89
CA THR A 88 -19.06 -0.42 -9.03
C THR A 88 -18.15 0.80 -9.18
N VAL A 89 -18.25 1.49 -10.32
CA VAL A 89 -17.53 2.76 -10.55
C VAL A 89 -17.86 3.81 -9.47
N ALA A 90 -19.12 3.87 -9.02
CA ALA A 90 -19.55 4.80 -7.99
C ALA A 90 -18.89 4.50 -6.63
N ASP A 91 -18.73 3.24 -6.28
CA ASP A 91 -18.07 2.82 -5.03
C ASP A 91 -16.56 3.13 -5.03
N LEU A 92 -15.95 3.14 -6.21
CA LEU A 92 -14.51 3.38 -6.40
C LEU A 92 -14.16 4.85 -6.63
N ASP A 93 -15.15 5.74 -6.59
CA ASP A 93 -14.99 7.20 -6.65
C ASP A 93 -14.13 7.68 -5.47
N VAL A 94 -13.39 8.77 -5.68
CA VAL A 94 -12.52 9.39 -4.67
C VAL A 94 -13.30 9.72 -3.38
N ARG A 95 -14.57 10.13 -3.50
CA ARG A 95 -15.45 10.46 -2.37
C ARG A 95 -15.76 9.26 -1.48
N ASN A 96 -15.68 8.05 -2.02
CA ASN A 96 -15.97 6.79 -1.31
C ASN A 96 -14.71 6.02 -0.90
N ARG A 97 -13.53 6.59 -1.13
CA ARG A 97 -12.23 5.93 -0.86
C ARG A 97 -12.07 5.50 0.58
N ASP A 98 -12.54 6.30 1.54
CA ASP A 98 -12.41 5.99 2.96
C ASP A 98 -13.37 4.89 3.42
N ASN A 99 -14.54 4.78 2.78
CA ASN A 99 -15.46 3.66 2.98
C ASN A 99 -14.81 2.36 2.49
N LEU A 100 -14.19 2.37 1.31
CA LEU A 100 -13.48 1.22 0.76
C LEU A 100 -12.31 0.77 1.66
N LYS A 101 -11.51 1.72 2.16
CA LYS A 101 -10.43 1.41 3.12
C LYS A 101 -10.97 0.75 4.40
N THR A 102 -12.08 1.28 4.92
CA THR A 102 -12.72 0.77 6.14
C THR A 102 -13.27 -0.64 5.94
N GLU A 103 -13.93 -0.89 4.81
CA GLU A 103 -14.43 -2.21 4.45
C GLU A 103 -13.30 -3.24 4.33
N ILE A 104 -12.22 -2.90 3.60
CA ILE A 104 -11.05 -3.76 3.45
C ILE A 104 -10.44 -4.06 4.82
N LYS A 105 -10.21 -3.04 5.66
CA LYS A 105 -9.66 -3.23 7.01
C LYS A 105 -10.49 -4.23 7.82
N ASN A 106 -11.81 -4.00 7.87
CA ASN A 106 -12.72 -4.79 8.69
C ASN A 106 -12.78 -6.25 8.20
N GLN A 107 -12.82 -6.46 6.88
CA GLN A 107 -12.82 -7.81 6.33
C GLN A 107 -11.48 -8.51 6.56
N LEU A 108 -10.35 -7.83 6.39
CA LEU A 108 -9.04 -8.43 6.64
C LEU A 108 -8.87 -8.83 8.11
N ASN A 109 -9.22 -7.98 9.08
CA ASN A 109 -9.16 -8.35 10.50
C ASN A 109 -10.09 -9.53 10.83
N LYS A 110 -11.23 -9.65 10.13
CA LYS A 110 -12.14 -10.79 10.26
C LYS A 110 -11.51 -12.09 9.72
N GLU A 111 -10.89 -12.05 8.54
CA GLU A 111 -10.22 -13.23 7.94
C GLU A 111 -9.00 -13.68 8.76
N ILE A 112 -8.24 -12.73 9.32
CA ILE A 112 -7.09 -13.01 10.17
C ILE A 112 -7.52 -13.49 11.57
N GLY A 113 -8.76 -13.18 11.99
CA GLY A 113 -9.29 -13.55 13.31
C GLY A 113 -8.71 -12.73 14.46
N SER A 114 -8.07 -11.59 14.17
CA SER A 114 -7.54 -10.67 15.17
C SER A 114 -7.46 -9.24 14.64
N ASP A 115 -7.59 -8.26 15.53
CA ASP A 115 -7.55 -6.83 15.19
C ASP A 115 -6.10 -6.35 15.01
N VAL A 116 -5.49 -6.77 13.90
CA VAL A 116 -4.06 -6.57 13.62
C VAL A 116 -3.82 -5.35 12.73
N ILE A 117 -4.72 -5.09 11.79
CA ILE A 117 -4.62 -4.01 10.81
C ILE A 117 -5.35 -2.77 11.35
N ASN A 118 -4.59 -1.70 11.53
CA ASN A 118 -5.09 -0.42 12.03
C ASN A 118 -5.66 0.45 10.91
N ASN A 119 -4.97 0.48 9.75
CA ASN A 119 -5.35 1.29 8.60
C ASN A 119 -4.95 0.63 7.27
N VAL A 120 -5.56 1.12 6.19
CA VAL A 120 -5.30 0.73 4.81
C VAL A 120 -5.00 1.99 3.99
N TYR A 121 -3.97 1.92 3.16
CA TYR A 121 -3.50 3.05 2.34
C TYR A 121 -3.43 2.64 0.89
N PHE A 122 -3.99 3.47 0.00
CA PHE A 122 -3.78 3.35 -1.44
C PHE A 122 -2.71 4.34 -1.87
N THR A 123 -1.64 3.87 -2.50
CA THR A 123 -0.55 4.71 -3.03
C THR A 123 -0.73 5.01 -4.51
N SER A 124 -1.45 4.14 -5.23
CA SER A 124 -1.87 4.32 -6.62
C SER A 124 -3.30 3.82 -6.78
N PHE A 125 -4.12 4.54 -7.56
CA PHE A 125 -5.49 4.13 -7.86
C PHE A 125 -5.94 4.74 -9.20
N ILE A 126 -5.84 3.95 -10.27
CA ILE A 126 -6.05 4.39 -11.65
C ILE A 126 -7.10 3.48 -12.30
N MET A 127 -8.12 4.10 -12.89
CA MET A 127 -9.16 3.41 -13.66
C MET A 127 -8.93 3.66 -15.15
N GLN A 128 -9.06 2.61 -15.98
CA GLN A 128 -8.87 2.62 -17.43
C GLN A 128 -10.13 2.13 -18.14
#